data_AF-A0A920PGR7-F1
#
_entry.id   AF-A0A920PGR7-F1
#
_cell.length_a   1.000
_cell.length_b   1.000
_cell.length_c   1.000
_cell.angle_alpha   90.00
_cell.angle_beta   90.00
_cell.angle_gamma   90.00
#
_symmetry.space_group_name_H-M   'P 1'
#
loop_
_entity.id
_entity.type
_entity.pdbx_description
1 polymer ?
#
loop_
_entity_poly.entity_id
_entity_poly.type
_entity_poly.pdbx_seq_one_letter_code
_entity_poly.pdbx_strand_id
1 'polypeptide(L)'
;MHIHILGISGTFMGSLAAIAKESGFQVTGSDLYSYPPISDQLSDLGIEVIPNYDLKQLDLNPDLIVIGNVMTRGMPLVEAILNSDIPYTSGPEWLGNNILKDRTVIAVSGTHGKTTTASLIAFILQDLGYDPGYLIGGVPIGFSTSATRGSDPYFVIEADEYDTAFFDKRSKFIHYNPNFLVINNIEFDHVDIFSDMSEIYWQFHQLLRLIPSDTTVVANGDDNNIKQLFSKGFLVRKSNFWKIE
;
A
#
# COMPACT_ATOMS: atom_id res chain seq x y z
N MET A 1 15.08 4.27 -15.10
CA MET A 1 14.99 2.97 -14.40
C MET A 1 13.77 2.24 -14.92
N HIS A 2 13.93 0.99 -15.32
CA HIS A 2 12.89 0.08 -15.78
C HIS A 2 12.47 -0.85 -14.64
N ILE A 3 11.20 -0.77 -14.27
CA ILE A 3 10.56 -1.60 -13.27
C ILE A 3 9.69 -2.64 -13.96
N HIS A 4 9.88 -3.91 -13.60
CA HIS A 4 8.99 -4.99 -14.02
C HIS A 4 8.16 -5.49 -12.84
N ILE A 5 6.83 -5.40 -12.94
CA ILE A 5 5.90 -5.70 -11.85
C ILE A 5 5.25 -7.08 -12.06
N LEU A 6 5.41 -7.99 -11.10
CA LEU A 6 4.75 -9.30 -11.13
C LEU A 6 3.43 -9.27 -10.36
N GLY A 7 2.35 -9.75 -10.97
CA GLY A 7 0.99 -9.63 -10.43
C GLY A 7 0.41 -8.21 -10.60
N ILE A 8 0.70 -7.57 -11.75
CA ILE A 8 0.40 -6.16 -11.99
C ILE A 8 -1.11 -5.86 -12.05
N SER A 9 -1.96 -6.84 -12.35
CA SER A 9 -3.41 -6.62 -12.50
C SER A 9 -4.14 -6.52 -11.15
N GLY A 10 -3.48 -6.79 -10.01
CA GLY A 10 -4.09 -6.58 -8.70
C GLY A 10 -4.34 -5.09 -8.44
N THR A 11 -5.45 -4.71 -7.80
CA THR A 11 -5.85 -3.31 -7.58
C THR A 11 -4.73 -2.43 -7.01
N PHE A 12 -4.02 -2.91 -5.99
CA PHE A 12 -2.87 -2.21 -5.41
C PHE A 12 -1.69 -2.13 -6.39
N MET A 13 -1.36 -3.23 -7.06
CA MET A 13 -0.20 -3.32 -7.94
C MET A 13 -0.38 -2.49 -9.22
N GLY A 14 -1.59 -2.46 -9.79
CA GLY A 14 -1.90 -1.64 -10.95
C GLY A 14 -1.94 -0.15 -10.60
N SER A 15 -2.44 0.20 -9.41
CA SER A 15 -2.35 1.56 -8.87
C SER A 15 -0.89 1.99 -8.66
N LEU A 16 -0.06 1.10 -8.12
CA LEU A 16 1.38 1.32 -7.96
C LEU A 16 2.06 1.51 -9.32
N ALA A 17 1.69 0.71 -10.32
CA ALA A 17 2.19 0.84 -11.69
C ALA A 17 1.85 2.20 -12.31
N ALA A 18 0.62 2.69 -12.09
CA ALA A 18 0.21 4.02 -12.53
C ALA A 18 1.04 5.13 -11.88
N ILE A 19 1.21 5.08 -10.56
CA ILE A 19 2.06 6.04 -9.82
C ILE A 19 3.51 5.97 -10.31
N ALA A 20 4.04 4.77 -10.58
CA ALA A 20 5.38 4.61 -11.12
C ALA A 20 5.52 5.24 -12.50
N LYS A 21 4.54 5.03 -13.39
CA LYS A 21 4.52 5.64 -14.73
C LYS A 21 4.47 7.17 -14.64
N GLU A 22 3.59 7.72 -13.80
CA GLU A 22 3.50 9.17 -13.55
C GLU A 22 4.78 9.75 -12.94
N SER A 23 5.54 8.94 -12.21
CA SER A 23 6.85 9.31 -11.64
C SER A 23 8.00 9.23 -12.65
N GLY A 24 7.72 8.90 -13.92
CA GLY A 24 8.71 8.85 -15.00
C GLY A 24 9.48 7.52 -15.09
N PHE A 25 9.06 6.47 -14.39
CA PHE A 25 9.65 5.15 -14.55
C PHE A 25 9.17 4.49 -15.84
N GLN A 26 10.05 3.70 -16.48
CA GLN A 26 9.61 2.74 -17.47
C GLN A 26 8.99 1.56 -16.72
N VAL A 27 7.75 1.22 -17.04
CA VAL A 27 7.00 0.17 -16.33
C VAL A 27 6.52 -0.86 -17.35
N THR A 28 6.82 -2.12 -17.06
CA THR A 28 6.16 -3.28 -17.64
C THR A 28 5.66 -4.16 -16.50
N GLY A 29 4.78 -5.11 -16.77
CA GLY A 29 4.39 -6.09 -15.78
C GLY A 29 3.84 -7.35 -16.37
N SER A 30 3.52 -8.30 -15.49
CA SER A 30 3.02 -9.60 -15.88
C SER A 30 1.90 -10.07 -14.98
N ASP A 31 0.94 -10.79 -15.57
CA ASP A 31 -0.15 -11.42 -14.84
C ASP A 31 -0.73 -12.62 -15.61
N LEU A 32 -1.42 -13.53 -14.92
CA LEU A 32 -2.14 -14.64 -15.57
C LEU A 32 -3.35 -14.11 -16.35
N TYR A 33 -4.04 -13.15 -15.74
CA TYR A 33 -5.26 -12.58 -16.28
C TYR A 33 -5.23 -11.06 -16.09
N SER A 34 -5.64 -10.34 -17.12
CA SER A 34 -5.88 -8.90 -17.04
C SER A 34 -7.16 -8.62 -17.81
N TYR A 35 -8.14 -8.04 -17.12
CA TYR A 35 -9.45 -7.73 -17.67
C TYR A 35 -9.84 -6.30 -17.31
N PRO A 36 -10.76 -5.67 -18.07
CA PRO A 36 -11.30 -4.37 -17.70
C PRO A 36 -11.90 -4.40 -16.29
N PRO A 37 -11.74 -3.32 -15.49
CA PRO A 37 -11.20 -2.02 -15.89
C PRO A 37 -9.67 -1.88 -15.77
N ILE A 38 -8.98 -2.79 -15.07
CA ILE A 38 -7.55 -2.59 -14.78
C ILE A 38 -6.67 -2.74 -16.03
N SER A 39 -7.04 -3.65 -16.95
CA SER A 39 -6.31 -3.80 -18.23
C SER A 39 -6.36 -2.54 -19.07
N ASP A 40 -7.54 -1.90 -19.13
CA ASP A 40 -7.76 -0.70 -19.92
C ASP A 40 -6.96 0.47 -19.33
N GLN A 41 -7.01 0.62 -18.01
CA GLN A 41 -6.21 1.62 -17.29
C GLN A 41 -4.71 1.45 -17.53
N LEU A 42 -4.17 0.23 -17.46
CA LEU A 42 -2.75 -0.02 -17.72
C LEU A 42 -2.37 0.26 -19.19
N SER A 43 -3.24 -0.11 -20.14
CA SER A 43 -3.06 0.17 -21.57
C SER A 43 -3.09 1.66 -21.88
N ASP A 44 -4.02 2.42 -21.28
CA ASP A 44 -4.15 3.87 -21.46
C ASP A 44 -2.91 4.62 -20.95
N LEU A 45 -2.24 4.07 -19.94
CA LEU A 45 -0.96 4.54 -19.42
C LEU A 45 0.25 4.05 -20.24
N GLY A 46 0.03 3.26 -21.29
CA GLY A 46 1.07 2.66 -22.11
C GLY A 46 1.99 1.74 -21.29
N ILE A 47 1.41 0.94 -20.40
CA ILE A 47 2.11 -0.08 -19.61
C ILE A 47 1.85 -1.44 -20.28
N GLU A 48 2.93 -2.08 -20.71
CA GLU A 48 2.85 -3.41 -21.31
C GLU A 48 2.59 -4.47 -20.23
N VAL A 49 1.50 -5.23 -20.39
CA VAL A 49 1.18 -6.40 -19.57
C VAL A 49 1.49 -7.67 -20.35
N ILE A 50 2.53 -8.37 -19.93
CA ILE A 50 3.00 -9.62 -20.53
C ILE A 50 2.21 -10.77 -19.89
N PRO A 51 1.55 -11.63 -20.67
CA PRO A 51 0.76 -12.72 -20.12
C PRO A 51 1.64 -13.77 -19.44
N ASN A 52 1.11 -14.37 -18.38
CA ASN A 52 1.72 -15.44 -17.59
C ASN A 52 3.05 -15.04 -16.91
N TYR A 53 3.81 -16.03 -16.44
CA TYR A 53 5.04 -15.85 -15.68
C TYR A 53 6.18 -16.69 -16.27
N ASP A 54 6.45 -16.47 -17.56
CA ASP A 54 7.48 -17.19 -18.30
C ASP A 54 8.89 -16.67 -18.02
N LEU A 55 9.89 -17.56 -18.04
CA LEU A 55 11.29 -17.21 -17.77
C LEU A 55 11.87 -16.18 -18.75
N LYS A 56 11.34 -16.11 -19.97
CA LYS A 56 11.75 -15.12 -20.99
C LYS A 56 11.53 -13.68 -20.56
N GLN A 57 10.70 -13.45 -19.54
CA GLN A 57 10.50 -12.11 -18.98
C GLN A 57 11.78 -11.56 -18.33
N LEU A 58 12.75 -12.41 -17.98
CA LEU A 58 14.07 -11.96 -17.52
C LEU A 58 14.90 -11.33 -18.65
N ASP A 59 14.62 -11.68 -19.92
CA ASP A 59 15.30 -11.09 -21.09
C ASP A 59 14.94 -9.62 -21.31
N LEU A 60 13.92 -9.11 -20.60
CA LEU A 60 13.60 -7.68 -20.53
C LEU A 60 14.72 -6.86 -19.87
N ASN A 61 15.60 -7.52 -19.09
CA ASN A 61 16.68 -6.90 -18.31
C ASN A 61 16.19 -5.70 -17.46
N PRO A 62 15.16 -5.88 -16.59
CA PRO A 62 14.69 -4.79 -15.75
C PRO A 62 15.74 -4.38 -14.72
N ASP A 63 15.79 -3.10 -14.39
CA ASP A 63 16.64 -2.59 -13.31
C ASP A 63 16.15 -3.05 -11.92
N LEU A 64 14.85 -3.32 -11.79
CA LEU A 64 14.21 -3.76 -10.56
C LEU A 64 12.95 -4.59 -10.85
N ILE A 65 12.78 -5.68 -10.11
CA ILE A 65 11.53 -6.46 -10.11
C ILE A 65 10.71 -6.13 -8.86
N VAL A 66 9.45 -5.74 -9.04
CA VAL A 66 8.51 -5.51 -7.95
C VAL A 66 7.55 -6.69 -7.87
N ILE A 67 7.62 -7.43 -6.76
CA ILE A 67 6.89 -8.67 -6.55
C ILE A 67 5.59 -8.38 -5.82
N GLY A 68 4.46 -8.66 -6.47
CA GLY A 68 3.13 -8.62 -5.87
C GLY A 68 2.83 -9.84 -4.99
N ASN A 69 1.85 -9.69 -4.09
CA ASN A 69 1.54 -10.69 -3.06
C ASN A 69 1.05 -12.05 -3.61
N VAL A 70 0.60 -12.10 -4.86
CA VAL A 70 0.17 -13.34 -5.54
C VAL A 70 1.35 -14.27 -5.87
N MET A 71 2.58 -13.80 -5.82
CA MET A 71 3.78 -14.58 -6.13
C MET A 71 4.17 -15.47 -4.96
N THR A 72 4.63 -16.69 -5.23
CA THR A 72 5.02 -17.67 -4.20
C THR A 72 6.27 -18.46 -4.59
N ARG A 73 6.91 -19.09 -3.60
CA ARG A 73 8.02 -20.04 -3.83
C ARG A 73 7.57 -21.23 -4.67
N GLY A 74 8.48 -21.77 -5.46
CA GLY A 74 8.23 -22.88 -6.39
C GLY A 74 7.71 -22.44 -7.75
N MET A 75 7.28 -21.18 -7.91
CA MET A 75 7.02 -20.62 -9.24
C MET A 75 8.34 -20.50 -10.01
N PRO A 76 8.46 -21.04 -11.25
CA PRO A 76 9.72 -21.05 -11.99
C PRO A 76 10.36 -19.66 -12.14
N LEU A 77 9.57 -18.63 -12.44
CA LEU A 77 10.06 -17.26 -12.57
C LEU A 77 10.58 -16.70 -11.24
N VAL A 78 9.87 -16.95 -10.13
CA VAL A 78 10.30 -16.51 -8.78
C VAL A 78 11.63 -17.18 -8.42
N GLU A 79 11.77 -18.49 -8.61
CA GLU A 79 13.03 -19.19 -8.33
C GLU A 79 14.17 -18.68 -9.24
N ALA A 80 13.89 -18.36 -10.50
CA ALA A 80 14.89 -17.79 -11.40
C ALA A 80 15.33 -16.39 -10.95
N ILE A 81 14.42 -15.54 -10.48
CA ILE A 81 14.72 -14.21 -9.92
C ILE A 81 15.62 -14.35 -8.69
N LEU A 82 15.27 -15.25 -7.77
CA LEU A 82 16.06 -15.50 -6.55
C LEU A 82 17.47 -16.03 -6.82
N ASN A 83 17.67 -16.73 -7.95
CA ASN A 83 18.98 -17.23 -8.38
C ASN A 83 19.74 -16.25 -9.29
N SER A 84 19.15 -15.10 -9.60
CA SER A 84 19.76 -14.05 -10.42
C SER A 84 20.32 -12.92 -9.56
N ASP A 85 21.12 -12.06 -10.17
CA ASP A 85 21.61 -10.82 -9.53
C ASP A 85 20.65 -9.63 -9.72
N ILE A 86 19.46 -9.85 -10.30
CA ILE A 86 18.49 -8.77 -10.53
C ILE A 86 17.86 -8.37 -9.19
N PRO A 87 17.93 -7.08 -8.81
CA PRO A 87 17.30 -6.61 -7.58
C PRO A 87 15.78 -6.86 -7.60
N TYR A 88 15.23 -7.23 -6.45
CA TYR A 88 13.79 -7.33 -6.26
C TYR A 88 13.34 -6.75 -4.94
N THR A 89 12.09 -6.29 -4.88
CA THR A 89 11.43 -5.76 -3.67
C THR A 89 9.94 -6.05 -3.72
N SER A 90 9.23 -5.77 -2.64
CA SER A 90 7.76 -5.84 -2.60
C SER A 90 7.12 -4.55 -3.09
N GLY A 91 5.86 -4.61 -3.50
CA GLY A 91 5.09 -3.41 -3.86
C GLY A 91 5.04 -2.35 -2.75
N PRO A 92 4.61 -2.69 -1.52
CA PRO A 92 4.56 -1.75 -0.40
C PRO A 92 5.91 -1.11 -0.08
N GLU A 93 7.00 -1.90 -0.05
CA GLU A 93 8.35 -1.38 0.20
C GLU A 93 8.82 -0.45 -0.91
N TRP A 94 8.58 -0.81 -2.18
CA TRP A 94 8.88 0.05 -3.31
C TRP A 94 8.16 1.40 -3.20
N LEU A 95 6.86 1.37 -2.89
CA LEU A 95 6.04 2.58 -2.74
C LEU A 95 6.57 3.46 -1.61
N GLY A 96 6.88 2.85 -0.45
CA GLY A 96 7.54 3.49 0.69
C GLY A 96 8.82 4.22 0.29
N ASN A 97 9.74 3.50 -0.34
CA ASN A 97 11.10 3.98 -0.61
C ASN A 97 11.23 4.93 -1.81
N ASN A 98 10.27 4.93 -2.74
CA ASN A 98 10.37 5.69 -3.99
C ASN A 98 9.34 6.83 -4.09
N ILE A 99 8.20 6.71 -3.41
CA ILE A 99 7.12 7.68 -3.50
C ILE A 99 6.86 8.34 -2.14
N LEU A 100 6.66 7.55 -1.09
CA LEU A 100 6.15 8.06 0.19
C LEU A 100 7.22 8.76 1.04
N LYS A 101 8.49 8.33 0.97
CA LYS A 101 9.57 8.87 1.80
C LYS A 101 9.74 10.40 1.76
N ASP A 102 9.35 11.03 0.66
CA ASP A 102 9.52 12.47 0.41
C ASP A 102 8.18 13.24 0.52
N ARG A 103 7.15 12.60 1.11
CA ARG A 103 5.79 13.12 1.23
C ARG A 103 5.37 13.26 2.70
N THR A 104 4.36 14.09 2.93
CA THR A 104 3.55 14.08 4.15
C THR A 104 2.48 13.01 4.02
N VAL A 105 2.72 11.85 4.62
CA VAL A 105 1.91 10.65 4.45
C VAL A 105 0.78 10.61 5.49
N ILE A 106 -0.45 10.46 5.01
CA ILE A 106 -1.66 10.22 5.80
C ILE A 106 -2.12 8.80 5.53
N ALA A 107 -1.80 7.89 6.45
CA ALA A 107 -2.13 6.49 6.38
C ALA A 107 -3.44 6.20 7.12
N VAL A 108 -4.42 5.65 6.42
CA VAL A 108 -5.74 5.32 6.98
C VAL A 108 -5.87 3.81 7.16
N SER A 109 -5.85 3.36 8.41
CA SER A 109 -5.89 1.95 8.81
C SER A 109 -7.16 1.60 9.59
N GLY A 110 -7.38 0.30 9.75
CA GLY A 110 -8.48 -0.29 10.51
C GLY A 110 -9.29 -1.25 9.65
N THR A 111 -10.05 -2.14 10.27
CA THR A 111 -10.78 -3.20 9.55
C THR A 111 -11.80 -2.60 8.57
N HIS A 112 -12.59 -1.64 9.04
CA HIS A 112 -13.66 -0.99 8.26
C HIS A 112 -13.42 0.49 8.00
N GLY A 113 -13.98 0.98 6.90
CA GLY A 113 -14.08 2.41 6.60
C GLY A 113 -12.80 3.07 6.09
N LYS A 114 -11.73 2.30 5.79
CA LYS A 114 -10.47 2.79 5.22
C LYS A 114 -10.71 3.60 3.95
N THR A 115 -11.36 3.00 2.96
CA THR A 115 -11.66 3.61 1.66
C THR A 115 -12.45 4.90 1.77
N THR A 116 -13.54 4.91 2.54
CA THR A 116 -14.36 6.11 2.73
C THR A 116 -13.57 7.22 3.42
N THR A 117 -12.83 6.90 4.48
CA THR A 117 -12.08 7.89 5.27
C THR A 117 -10.92 8.46 4.46
N ALA A 118 -10.16 7.62 3.75
CA ALA A 118 -9.09 8.05 2.84
C ALA A 118 -9.64 8.94 1.71
N SER A 119 -10.78 8.56 1.12
CA SER A 119 -11.45 9.35 0.09
C SER A 119 -11.86 10.74 0.60
N LEU A 120 -12.43 10.83 1.79
CA LEU A 120 -12.82 12.11 2.39
C LEU A 120 -11.61 12.99 2.67
N ILE A 121 -10.50 12.43 3.16
CA ILE A 121 -9.27 13.18 3.40
C ILE A 121 -8.70 13.72 2.09
N ALA A 122 -8.62 12.88 1.05
CA ALA A 122 -8.15 13.31 -0.27
C ALA A 122 -9.04 14.42 -0.85
N PHE A 123 -10.36 14.29 -0.71
CA PHE A 123 -11.33 15.29 -1.17
C PHE A 123 -11.15 16.62 -0.44
N ILE A 124 -11.01 16.62 0.89
CA ILE A 124 -10.79 17.83 1.67
C ILE A 124 -9.49 18.53 1.24
N LEU A 125 -8.41 17.77 0.99
CA LEU A 125 -7.16 18.36 0.52
C LEU A 125 -7.32 19.02 -0.86
N GLN A 126 -8.06 18.39 -1.78
CA GLN A 126 -8.37 18.99 -3.08
C GLN A 126 -9.26 20.24 -2.97
N ASP A 127 -10.29 20.22 -2.11
CA ASP A 127 -11.16 21.37 -1.86
C ASP A 127 -10.39 22.57 -1.27
N LEU A 128 -9.34 22.28 -0.49
CA LEU A 128 -8.39 23.28 0.01
C LEU A 128 -7.38 23.77 -1.04
N GLY A 129 -7.44 23.26 -2.27
CA GLY A 129 -6.60 23.68 -3.40
C GLY A 129 -5.27 22.96 -3.53
N TYR A 130 -5.05 21.86 -2.80
CA TYR A 130 -3.88 20.99 -2.99
C TYR A 130 -4.12 19.93 -4.08
N ASP A 131 -3.04 19.45 -4.68
CA ASP A 131 -3.01 18.30 -5.58
C ASP A 131 -2.34 17.08 -4.88
N PRO A 132 -3.03 16.43 -3.93
CA PRO A 132 -2.46 15.33 -3.16
C PRO A 132 -2.27 14.09 -4.03
N GLY A 133 -1.19 13.34 -3.76
CA GLY A 133 -1.11 11.96 -4.20
C GLY A 133 -2.06 11.09 -3.37
N TYR A 134 -2.57 10.03 -3.96
CA TYR A 134 -3.35 9.05 -3.21
C TYR A 134 -3.29 7.65 -3.81
N LEU A 135 -3.54 6.64 -2.96
CA LEU A 135 -3.77 5.25 -3.36
C LEU A 135 -4.90 4.69 -2.51
N ILE A 136 -6.06 4.53 -3.14
CA ILE A 136 -7.33 4.15 -2.51
C ILE A 136 -7.85 2.89 -3.22
N GLY A 137 -8.45 1.95 -2.48
CA GLY A 137 -8.95 0.64 -2.92
C GLY A 137 -10.20 0.69 -3.80
N GLY A 138 -10.45 1.82 -4.44
CA GLY A 138 -11.56 2.10 -5.35
C GLY A 138 -11.44 3.52 -5.90
N VAL A 139 -12.19 3.86 -6.94
CA VAL A 139 -12.24 5.23 -7.47
C VAL A 139 -13.20 6.05 -6.59
N PRO A 140 -12.73 7.05 -5.84
CA PRO A 140 -13.62 7.86 -5.02
C PRO A 140 -14.60 8.67 -5.88
N ILE A 141 -15.79 8.95 -5.35
CA ILE A 141 -16.77 9.80 -6.05
C ILE A 141 -16.18 11.20 -6.23
N GLY A 142 -16.20 11.70 -7.47
CA GLY A 142 -15.63 13.00 -7.82
C GLY A 142 -14.18 12.94 -8.31
N PHE A 143 -13.54 11.77 -8.29
CA PHE A 143 -12.19 11.54 -8.79
C PHE A 143 -12.23 10.74 -10.10
N SER A 144 -11.20 10.88 -10.93
CA SER A 144 -11.07 10.14 -12.18
C SER A 144 -10.37 8.78 -12.02
N THR A 145 -9.53 8.63 -10.99
CA THR A 145 -8.72 7.44 -10.76
C THR A 145 -8.72 7.04 -9.28
N SER A 146 -8.39 5.79 -8.99
CA SER A 146 -8.19 5.25 -7.63
C SER A 146 -6.81 5.57 -7.05
N ALA A 147 -5.88 6.00 -7.91
CA ALA A 147 -4.54 6.38 -7.51
C ALA A 147 -3.95 7.43 -8.45
N THR A 148 -3.12 8.31 -7.88
CA THR A 148 -2.27 9.25 -8.60
C THR A 148 -1.08 9.61 -7.71
N ARG A 149 0.04 9.97 -8.34
CA ARG A 149 1.25 10.44 -7.67
C ARG A 149 1.03 11.78 -6.97
N GLY A 150 0.18 12.63 -7.54
CA GLY A 150 0.01 14.04 -7.18
C GLY A 150 1.29 14.87 -7.35
N SER A 151 1.16 16.19 -7.28
CA SER A 151 2.30 17.12 -7.32
C SER A 151 2.66 17.69 -5.94
N ASP A 152 1.67 17.90 -5.07
CA ASP A 152 1.85 18.50 -3.75
C ASP A 152 2.39 17.54 -2.68
N PRO A 153 2.88 18.03 -1.53
CA PRO A 153 3.58 17.20 -0.56
C PRO A 153 2.71 16.12 0.10
N TYR A 154 1.38 16.21 0.06
CA TYR A 154 0.51 15.28 0.75
C TYR A 154 0.30 13.98 -0.03
N PHE A 155 0.30 12.85 0.70
CA PHE A 155 -0.06 11.56 0.14
C PHE A 155 -1.04 10.82 1.05
N VAL A 156 -2.22 10.45 0.54
CA VAL A 156 -3.25 9.72 1.29
C VAL A 156 -3.27 8.26 0.87
N ILE A 157 -3.12 7.33 1.81
CA ILE A 157 -3.04 5.91 1.50
C ILE A 157 -3.89 5.05 2.44
N GLU A 158 -4.56 4.05 1.89
CA GLU A 158 -5.15 2.99 2.69
C GLU A 158 -4.06 2.07 3.25
N ALA A 159 -3.95 2.05 4.58
CA ALA A 159 -3.01 1.25 5.33
C ALA A 159 -3.63 -0.11 5.69
N ASP A 160 -3.50 -1.02 4.72
CA ASP A 160 -4.04 -2.36 4.75
C ASP A 160 -3.19 -3.32 5.60
N GLU A 161 -3.86 -4.17 6.37
CA GLU A 161 -3.27 -5.13 7.30
C GLU A 161 -2.78 -6.44 6.64
N TYR A 162 -3.04 -6.64 5.35
CA TYR A 162 -2.64 -7.85 4.61
C TYR A 162 -1.12 -7.99 4.47
N ASP A 163 -0.66 -9.22 4.23
CA ASP A 163 0.74 -9.54 3.92
C ASP A 163 1.33 -8.66 2.80
N THR A 164 2.61 -8.34 2.94
CA THR A 164 3.38 -7.56 1.97
C THR A 164 3.76 -8.37 0.74
N ALA A 165 4.38 -9.53 0.94
CA ALA A 165 4.81 -10.46 -0.11
C ALA A 165 5.11 -11.84 0.49
N PHE A 166 5.42 -12.86 -0.33
CA PHE A 166 5.78 -14.19 0.19
C PHE A 166 6.99 -14.19 1.14
N PHE A 167 7.91 -13.23 0.98
CA PHE A 167 9.13 -13.08 1.78
C PHE A 167 9.00 -12.04 2.90
N ASP A 168 7.86 -11.36 3.02
CA ASP A 168 7.57 -10.41 4.10
C ASP A 168 6.13 -10.58 4.60
N LYS A 169 6.00 -11.26 5.74
CA LYS A 169 4.73 -11.54 6.43
C LYS A 169 4.25 -10.43 7.36
N ARG A 170 4.91 -9.28 7.28
CA ARG A 170 4.42 -8.06 7.93
C ARG A 170 3.35 -7.42 7.05
N SER A 171 2.42 -6.75 7.71
CA SER A 171 1.38 -5.98 7.04
C SER A 171 1.98 -4.86 6.17
N LYS A 172 1.36 -4.58 5.02
CA LYS A 172 1.83 -3.57 4.03
C LYS A 172 2.14 -2.22 4.66
N PHE A 173 1.32 -1.81 5.62
CA PHE A 173 1.40 -0.50 6.26
C PHE A 173 2.71 -0.20 7.02
N ILE A 174 3.53 -1.22 7.30
CA ILE A 174 4.83 -1.06 7.97
C ILE A 174 5.80 -0.29 7.07
N HIS A 175 5.59 -0.35 5.75
CA HIS A 175 6.44 0.29 4.75
C HIS A 175 6.09 1.76 4.48
N TYR A 176 5.01 2.30 5.07
CA TYR A 176 4.47 3.61 4.68
C TYR A 176 5.02 4.80 5.48
N ASN A 177 5.66 4.55 6.62
CA ASN A 177 6.27 5.57 7.50
C ASN A 177 5.41 6.86 7.66
N PRO A 178 4.15 6.76 8.16
CA PRO A 178 3.22 7.86 8.14
C PRO A 178 3.61 9.04 9.04
N ASN A 179 3.29 10.26 8.59
CA ASN A 179 3.28 11.46 9.45
C ASN A 179 1.97 11.55 10.25
N PHE A 180 0.87 11.09 9.65
CA PHE A 180 -0.44 10.96 10.29
C PHE A 180 -0.95 9.53 10.10
N LEU A 181 -1.19 8.83 11.20
CA LEU A 181 -1.77 7.49 11.20
C LEU A 181 -3.19 7.55 11.77
N VAL A 182 -4.18 7.21 10.95
CA VAL A 182 -5.57 7.05 11.37
C VAL A 182 -5.83 5.57 11.68
N ILE A 183 -6.38 5.27 12.85
CA ILE A 183 -6.82 3.92 13.24
C ILE A 183 -8.33 3.98 13.50
N ASN A 184 -9.13 3.54 12.53
CA ASN A 184 -10.58 3.62 12.58
C ASN A 184 -11.20 2.64 13.59
N ASN A 185 -10.82 1.37 13.49
CA ASN A 185 -11.31 0.26 14.32
C ASN A 185 -10.37 -0.93 14.16
N ILE A 186 -10.39 -1.86 15.12
CA ILE A 186 -9.65 -3.13 15.05
C ILE A 186 -10.61 -4.27 15.37
N GLU A 187 -10.90 -5.10 14.38
CA GLU A 187 -11.77 -6.27 14.50
C GLU A 187 -11.13 -7.51 13.87
N PHE A 188 -11.61 -8.69 14.28
CA PHE A 188 -11.20 -9.96 13.68
C PHE A 188 -12.10 -10.30 12.50
N ASP A 189 -11.72 -9.87 11.30
CA ASP A 189 -12.51 -10.08 10.07
C ASP A 189 -11.74 -10.91 9.00
N HIS A 190 -10.41 -10.87 9.03
CA HIS A 190 -9.53 -11.57 8.08
C HIS A 190 -9.06 -12.93 8.61
N VAL A 191 -10.00 -13.87 8.81
CA VAL A 191 -9.73 -15.22 9.34
C VAL A 191 -8.83 -16.08 8.44
N ASP A 192 -8.69 -15.69 7.18
CA ASP A 192 -7.82 -16.33 6.18
C ASP A 192 -6.35 -15.94 6.33
N ILE A 193 -6.07 -14.85 7.04
CA ILE A 193 -4.72 -14.27 7.19
C ILE A 193 -4.25 -14.30 8.63
N PHE A 194 -5.16 -14.00 9.57
CA PHE A 194 -4.84 -13.96 10.99
C PHE A 194 -5.46 -15.13 11.72
N SER A 195 -4.64 -15.80 12.54
CA SER A 195 -5.10 -16.92 13.37
C SER A 195 -6.06 -16.44 14.46
N ASP A 196 -5.81 -15.24 15.01
CA ASP A 196 -6.61 -14.62 16.06
C ASP A 196 -6.33 -13.10 16.19
N MET A 197 -7.06 -12.44 17.10
CA MET A 197 -6.88 -11.02 17.42
C MET A 197 -5.46 -10.65 17.89
N SER A 198 -4.70 -11.60 18.46
CA SER A 198 -3.36 -11.31 18.97
C SER A 198 -2.37 -11.03 17.84
N GLU A 199 -2.54 -11.66 16.68
CA GLU A 199 -1.74 -11.38 15.49
C GLU A 199 -2.06 -10.00 14.91
N ILE A 200 -3.34 -9.61 14.87
CA ILE A 200 -3.75 -8.27 14.45
C ILE A 200 -3.14 -7.22 15.37
N TYR A 201 -3.26 -7.42 16.70
CA TYR A 201 -2.61 -6.54 17.67
C TYR A 201 -1.11 -6.48 17.50
N TRP A 202 -0.47 -7.60 17.15
CA TRP A 202 0.96 -7.64 16.91
C TRP A 202 1.34 -6.76 15.71
N GLN A 203 0.64 -6.86 14.58
CA GLN A 203 0.93 -6.05 13.39
C GLN A 203 0.78 -4.55 13.66
N PHE A 204 -0.33 -4.13 14.29
CA PHE A 204 -0.52 -2.73 14.68
C PHE A 204 0.52 -2.27 15.70
N HIS A 205 0.90 -3.14 16.64
CA HIS A 205 1.94 -2.81 17.63
C HIS A 205 3.33 -2.68 16.99
N GLN A 206 3.64 -3.50 15.97
CA GLN A 206 4.86 -3.34 15.18
C GLN A 206 4.87 -1.99 14.46
N LEU A 207 3.76 -1.61 13.82
CA LEU A 207 3.62 -0.30 13.18
C LEU A 207 3.89 0.83 14.18
N LEU A 208 3.22 0.83 15.35
CA LEU A 208 3.39 1.85 16.39
C LEU A 208 4.81 1.93 16.96
N ARG A 209 5.62 0.89 16.82
CA ARG A 209 7.04 0.86 17.24
C ARG A 209 7.99 1.40 16.18
N LEU A 210 7.62 1.32 14.91
CA LEU A 210 8.47 1.71 13.78
C LEU A 210 8.25 3.16 13.37
N ILE A 211 7.06 3.70 13.61
CA ILE A 211 6.75 5.09 13.27
C ILE A 211 7.54 6.09 14.15
N PRO A 212 7.98 7.22 13.58
CA PRO A 212 8.65 8.29 14.31
C PRO A 212 7.83 8.85 15.48
N SER A 213 8.52 9.36 16.50
CA SER A 213 7.86 9.91 17.70
C SER A 213 7.02 11.16 17.44
N ASP A 214 7.30 11.87 16.35
CA ASP A 214 6.57 13.05 15.88
C ASP A 214 5.39 12.71 14.97
N THR A 215 5.20 11.43 14.59
CA THR A 215 3.96 10.96 13.97
C THR A 215 2.76 11.24 14.88
N THR A 216 1.70 11.78 14.29
CA THR A 216 0.43 11.98 14.99
C THR A 216 -0.48 10.78 14.75
N VAL A 217 -0.86 10.09 15.83
CA VAL A 217 -1.83 8.99 15.76
C VAL A 217 -3.22 9.51 16.12
N VAL A 218 -4.14 9.41 15.18
CA VAL A 218 -5.57 9.70 15.31
C VAL A 218 -6.30 8.37 15.41
N ALA A 219 -6.88 8.06 16.58
CA ALA A 219 -7.52 6.77 16.79
C ALA A 219 -8.91 6.92 17.39
N ASN A 220 -9.80 5.99 17.04
CA ASN A 220 -11.14 5.92 17.58
C ASN A 220 -11.09 5.62 19.09
N GLY A 221 -11.55 6.58 19.90
CA GLY A 221 -11.55 6.50 21.36
C GLY A 221 -12.58 5.55 21.94
N ASP A 222 -13.57 5.12 21.15
CA ASP A 222 -14.66 4.25 21.62
C ASP A 222 -14.32 2.77 21.46
N ASP A 223 -13.36 2.43 20.59
CA ASP A 223 -12.93 1.07 20.33
C ASP A 223 -12.06 0.51 21.49
N ASN A 224 -12.53 -0.56 22.13
CA ASN A 224 -11.83 -1.21 23.24
C ASN A 224 -10.57 -1.96 22.79
N ASN A 225 -10.52 -2.46 21.55
CA ASN A 225 -9.37 -3.14 20.99
C ASN A 225 -8.23 -2.14 20.74
N ILE A 226 -8.55 -0.91 20.30
CA ILE A 226 -7.58 0.19 20.21
C ILE A 226 -7.05 0.59 21.60
N LYS A 227 -7.94 0.68 22.61
CA LYS A 227 -7.49 0.93 24.00
C LYS A 227 -6.55 -0.16 24.49
N GLN A 228 -6.85 -1.42 24.19
CA GLN A 228 -6.01 -2.57 24.54
C GLN A 228 -4.65 -2.51 23.83
N LEU A 229 -4.63 -2.22 22.52
CA LEU A 229 -3.41 -2.03 21.74
C LEU A 229 -2.51 -0.98 22.39
N PHE A 230 -3.07 0.19 22.74
CA PHE A 230 -2.31 1.27 23.36
C PHE A 230 -1.80 0.96 24.77
N SER A 231 -2.44 0.05 25.51
CA SER A 231 -1.94 -0.37 26.83
C SER A 231 -0.64 -1.20 26.74
N LYS A 232 -0.26 -1.71 25.56
CA LYS A 232 1.01 -2.42 25.32
C LYS A 232 2.24 -1.50 25.27
N GLY A 233 2.04 -0.18 25.28
CA GLY A 233 3.10 0.83 25.32
C GLY A 233 3.78 1.10 23.98
N PHE A 234 3.95 2.38 23.65
CA PHE A 234 4.55 2.87 22.39
C PHE A 234 5.02 4.33 22.57
N LEU A 235 5.89 4.81 21.67
CA LEU A 235 6.57 6.11 21.78
C LEU A 235 6.13 7.07 20.66
N VAL A 236 4.88 7.56 20.68
CA VAL A 236 4.42 8.59 19.72
C VAL A 236 3.45 9.58 20.35
N ARG A 237 3.28 10.74 19.68
CA ARG A 237 2.27 11.74 20.06
C ARG A 237 0.86 11.21 19.79
N LYS A 238 0.03 11.17 20.84
CA LYS A 238 -1.35 10.69 20.79
C LYS A 238 -2.34 11.85 20.66
N SER A 239 -3.24 11.78 19.68
CA SER A 239 -4.46 12.60 19.63
C SER A 239 -5.70 11.69 19.59
N ASN A 240 -6.55 11.77 20.60
CA ASN A 240 -7.82 11.02 20.59
C ASN A 240 -8.89 11.89 19.91
N PHE A 241 -9.65 11.33 18.98
CA PHE A 241 -10.93 11.93 18.58
C PHE A 241 -12.03 11.34 19.47
N TRP A 242 -12.90 12.23 19.98
CA TRP A 242 -13.96 11.97 20.96
C TRP A 242 -13.47 11.73 22.40
N LYS A 243 -13.21 12.82 23.12
CA LYS A 243 -13.71 12.95 24.49
C LYS A 243 -14.91 13.86 24.41
N ILE A 244 -16.11 13.29 24.36
CA ILE A 244 -17.27 14.04 24.83
C ILE A 244 -17.09 14.05 26.36
N GLU A 245 -16.67 15.19 26.90
CA GLU A 245 -16.84 15.45 28.34
C GLU A 245 -18.34 15.55 28.67
#